data_AF-A0A8B8NCX6-F1
#
_entry.id   AF-A0A8B8NCX6-F1
#
_cell.length_a   1.000
_cell.length_b   1.000
_cell.length_c   1.000
_cell.angle_alpha   90.00
_cell.angle_beta   90.00
_cell.angle_gamma   90.00
#
_symmetry.space_group_name_H-M   'P 1'
#
loop_
_entity.id
_entity.type
_entity.pdbx_description
1 polymer ?
#
loop_
_entity_poly.entity_id
_entity_poly.type
_entity_poly.pdbx_seq_one_letter_code
_entity_poly.pdbx_strand_id
1 'polypeptide(L)'
;MNMIEQLLAFFLIKKKTITTSILYEMKGHNSITFAGFKFPLTKMQASPRHGESVTCSGPHHDRAKEAEEFHETKAGVKGLVDSGLAKVPRLFIHPPKNLRDLSSGTDRAATGLEVPIINMMGCRDSRRRDVVDELRRASETWGFFQIVNHGVPAAVMDGMLEAVTQFHEQPEGVKREWYSRDDAKKFRYYSNGDLFWSQAAAWRDTLLFDFSCGVPDPEEVPLLCREPVFAYEEHIEKLKRSLSELLSDALGLTSGYLGEIECMESKRIVGHYYP
;
A
#
# COMPACT_ATOMS: atom_id res chain seq x y z
N MET A 1 -22.48 16.85 6.04
CA MET A 1 -21.40 16.05 6.67
C MET A 1 -20.16 16.90 6.57
N ASN A 2 -19.66 17.40 7.70
CA ASN A 2 -18.62 18.43 7.71
C ASN A 2 -17.23 17.81 7.41
N MET A 3 -16.24 18.61 7.00
CA MET A 3 -14.84 18.15 6.75
C MET A 3 -14.31 17.27 7.89
N ILE A 4 -14.56 17.71 9.13
CA ILE A 4 -14.25 17.00 10.38
C ILE A 4 -14.88 15.59 10.40
N GLU A 5 -16.17 15.45 10.07
CA GLU A 5 -16.85 14.14 10.05
C GLU A 5 -16.35 13.24 8.92
N GLN A 6 -15.99 13.78 7.77
CA GLN A 6 -15.49 12.97 6.65
C GLN A 6 -14.08 12.45 6.91
N LEU A 7 -13.14 13.30 7.37
CA LEU A 7 -11.80 12.84 7.72
C LEU A 7 -11.80 11.98 8.99
N LEU A 8 -12.51 12.37 10.07
CA LEU A 8 -12.58 11.52 11.27
C LEU A 8 -13.33 10.21 11.03
N ALA A 9 -14.39 10.16 10.22
CA ALA A 9 -14.95 8.86 9.84
C ALA A 9 -13.93 8.01 9.09
N PHE A 10 -13.20 8.59 8.13
CA PHE A 10 -12.18 7.87 7.38
C PHE A 10 -11.05 7.32 8.29
N PHE A 11 -10.56 8.11 9.24
CA PHE A 11 -9.52 7.71 10.20
C PHE A 11 -10.03 6.78 11.32
N LEU A 12 -11.21 7.02 11.90
CA LEU A 12 -11.77 6.23 13.00
C LEU A 12 -12.31 4.86 12.54
N ILE A 13 -12.85 4.77 11.31
CA ILE A 13 -13.23 3.49 10.70
C ILE A 13 -11.99 2.62 10.42
N LYS A 14 -10.84 3.24 10.15
CA LYS A 14 -9.52 2.60 9.96
C LYS A 14 -8.66 2.66 11.23
N LYS A 15 -9.19 2.15 12.36
CA LYS A 15 -8.44 2.03 13.64
C LYS A 15 -6.98 1.60 13.41
N LYS A 16 -6.04 2.51 13.69
CA LYS A 16 -4.59 2.27 13.86
C LYS A 16 -3.80 1.75 12.64
N THR A 17 -4.18 2.05 11.39
CA THR A 17 -3.30 1.71 10.24
C THR A 17 -3.33 2.71 9.08
N ILE A 18 -2.38 3.65 9.07
CA ILE A 18 -1.84 4.23 7.84
C ILE A 18 -0.75 3.30 7.33
N THR A 19 -1.01 2.55 6.27
CA THR A 19 0.05 1.84 5.53
C THR A 19 0.71 2.83 4.59
N THR A 20 2.02 3.04 4.72
CA THR A 20 2.79 3.73 3.67
C THR A 20 2.99 2.73 2.52
N SER A 21 1.99 2.67 1.65
CA SER A 21 2.06 1.88 0.43
C SER A 21 2.90 2.62 -0.61
N ILE A 22 4.14 2.20 -0.80
CA ILE A 22 4.95 2.66 -1.94
C ILE A 22 4.36 1.99 -3.19
N LEU A 23 3.37 2.65 -3.80
CA LEU A 23 2.88 2.29 -5.12
C LEU A 23 3.70 3.05 -6.15
N TYR A 24 4.57 2.35 -6.86
CA TYR A 24 5.31 2.92 -7.99
C TYR A 24 4.67 2.50 -9.32
N GLU A 25 4.04 3.46 -10.01
CA GLU A 25 3.77 3.37 -11.45
C GLU A 25 5.05 3.84 -12.15
N MET A 26 5.62 3.05 -13.08
CA MET A 26 6.97 3.28 -13.62
C MET A 26 7.12 4.56 -14.44
N LYS A 27 7.35 5.71 -13.78
CA LYS A 27 7.90 6.97 -14.33
C LYS A 27 8.74 7.68 -13.27
N GLY A 28 10.01 7.95 -13.58
CA GLY A 28 10.99 8.46 -12.60
C GLY A 28 10.82 9.94 -12.25
N HIS A 29 10.11 10.23 -11.15
CA HIS A 29 10.03 11.56 -10.55
C HIS A 29 10.04 11.50 -9.01
N ASN A 30 10.61 12.53 -8.38
CA ASN A 30 10.79 12.68 -6.92
C ASN A 30 9.45 13.01 -6.21
N SER A 31 8.52 12.06 -6.22
CA SER A 31 7.16 12.23 -5.71
C SER A 31 6.70 11.06 -4.85
N ILE A 32 6.14 11.36 -3.67
CA ILE A 32 5.49 10.36 -2.80
C ILE A 32 3.97 10.51 -2.95
N THR A 33 3.27 9.40 -3.14
CA THR A 33 1.79 9.36 -3.27
C THR A 33 1.16 8.93 -1.95
N PHE A 34 0.22 9.72 -1.43
CA PHE A 34 -0.59 9.34 -0.26
C PHE A 34 -1.96 8.83 -0.70
N ALA A 35 -2.19 7.52 -0.56
CA ALA A 35 -3.39 6.83 -1.06
C ALA A 35 -4.48 6.64 0.01
N GLY A 36 -5.47 7.53 0.02
CA GLY A 36 -6.71 7.35 0.77
C GLY A 36 -7.64 6.32 0.12
N PHE A 37 -7.49 5.03 0.44
CA PHE A 37 -8.34 3.97 -0.11
C PHE A 37 -9.81 4.05 0.37
N LYS A 38 -10.70 4.48 -0.53
CA LYS A 38 -12.16 4.48 -0.39
C LYS A 38 -12.73 3.08 -0.62
N PHE A 39 -13.29 2.46 0.42
CA PHE A 39 -14.17 1.29 0.29
C PHE A 39 -15.65 1.73 0.38
N PRO A 40 -16.54 1.27 -0.51
CA PRO A 40 -17.96 1.51 -0.38
C PRO A 40 -18.52 0.70 0.81
N LEU A 41 -18.80 1.39 1.92
CA LEU A 41 -19.50 0.82 3.07
C LEU A 41 -20.98 0.62 2.75
N THR A 42 -21.35 -0.56 2.26
CA THR A 42 -22.73 -1.05 2.35
C THR A 42 -22.75 -2.57 2.45
N LYS A 43 -23.36 -3.09 3.52
CA LYS A 43 -23.46 -4.52 3.89
C LYS A 43 -22.20 -5.21 4.45
N MET A 44 -21.67 -4.66 5.55
CA MET A 44 -21.16 -5.52 6.65
C MET A 44 -22.22 -5.60 7.75
N GLN A 45 -23.25 -6.42 7.54
CA GLN A 45 -24.16 -6.88 8.59
C GLN A 45 -24.83 -8.19 8.17
N ALA A 46 -24.94 -9.12 9.13
CA ALA A 46 -25.41 -10.51 9.02
C ALA A 46 -24.56 -11.47 8.17
N SER A 47 -24.05 -12.52 8.83
CA SER A 47 -23.63 -13.76 8.15
C SER A 47 -24.83 -14.41 7.46
N PRO A 48 -24.73 -14.81 6.18
CA PRO A 48 -25.64 -15.78 5.62
C PRO A 48 -25.46 -17.12 6.36
N ARG A 49 -26.57 -17.70 6.84
CA ARG A 49 -26.61 -19.13 7.20
C ARG A 49 -26.51 -19.96 5.90
N HIS A 50 -26.21 -21.25 6.04
CA HIS A 50 -26.01 -22.17 4.92
C HIS A 50 -27.11 -22.07 3.83
N GLY A 51 -26.67 -22.08 2.56
CA GLY A 51 -27.49 -21.96 1.35
C GLY A 51 -26.91 -20.89 0.40
N GLU A 52 -26.68 -21.13 -0.89
CA GLU A 52 -26.86 -22.34 -1.71
C GLU A 52 -25.66 -22.49 -2.68
N SER A 53 -25.44 -23.71 -3.19
CA SER A 53 -24.41 -23.98 -4.20
C SER A 53 -24.78 -23.38 -5.56
N VAL A 54 -24.09 -22.30 -5.96
CA VAL A 54 -24.20 -21.77 -7.33
C VAL A 54 -23.39 -22.66 -8.28
N THR A 55 -24.07 -23.64 -8.89
CA THR A 55 -23.49 -24.56 -9.87
C THR A 55 -23.29 -23.89 -11.23
N CYS A 56 -22.13 -23.25 -11.44
CA CYS A 56 -21.66 -22.96 -12.79
C CYS A 56 -21.03 -24.23 -13.40
N SER A 57 -21.60 -24.73 -14.49
CA SER A 57 -21.19 -25.96 -15.16
C SER A 57 -19.80 -25.85 -15.81
N GLY A 58 -18.82 -26.40 -15.12
CA GLY A 58 -17.44 -26.65 -15.57
C GLY A 58 -16.77 -27.61 -14.58
N PRO A 59 -15.57 -28.17 -14.88
CA PRO A 59 -14.87 -29.02 -13.94
C PRO A 59 -14.63 -28.24 -12.64
N HIS A 60 -14.95 -28.88 -11.51
CA HIS A 60 -15.07 -28.27 -10.18
C HIS A 60 -13.80 -27.47 -9.84
N HIS A 61 -13.87 -26.13 -9.99
CA HIS A 61 -12.72 -25.26 -9.78
C HIS A 61 -12.54 -25.00 -8.29
N ASP A 62 -11.68 -25.78 -7.66
CA ASP A 62 -11.34 -25.59 -6.26
C ASP A 62 -10.27 -24.50 -6.11
N ARG A 63 -10.74 -23.25 -6.01
CA ARG A 63 -9.90 -22.08 -5.75
C ARG A 63 -9.24 -22.14 -4.37
N ALA A 64 -9.79 -22.87 -3.40
CA ALA A 64 -9.16 -23.01 -2.08
C ALA A 64 -7.91 -23.88 -2.21
N LYS A 65 -8.04 -25.01 -2.91
CA LYS A 65 -6.91 -25.89 -3.28
C LYS A 65 -5.85 -25.18 -4.13
N GLU A 66 -6.22 -24.44 -5.19
CA GLU A 66 -5.24 -23.68 -5.98
C GLU A 66 -4.49 -22.64 -5.13
N ALA A 67 -5.16 -22.01 -4.16
CA ALA A 67 -4.55 -21.05 -3.24
C ALA A 67 -3.60 -21.72 -2.23
N GLU A 68 -3.95 -22.90 -1.74
CA GLU A 68 -3.12 -23.73 -0.85
C GLU A 68 -1.87 -24.25 -1.58
N GLU A 69 -2.04 -24.85 -2.77
CA GLU A 69 -0.93 -25.29 -3.63
C GLU A 69 0.03 -24.14 -3.94
N PHE A 70 -0.48 -22.95 -4.30
CA PHE A 70 0.34 -21.76 -4.52
C PHE A 70 1.06 -21.29 -3.25
N HIS A 71 0.38 -21.30 -2.10
CA HIS A 71 0.97 -20.89 -0.81
C HIS A 71 2.12 -21.81 -0.39
N GLU A 72 1.96 -23.13 -0.53
CA GLU A 72 2.97 -24.12 -0.15
C GLU A 72 4.23 -24.06 -1.01
N THR A 73 4.16 -23.56 -2.25
CA THR A 73 5.39 -23.29 -3.03
C THR A 73 6.33 -22.33 -2.31
N LYS A 74 5.78 -21.33 -1.59
CA LYS A 74 6.51 -20.21 -0.97
C LYS A 74 7.42 -19.43 -1.94
N ALA A 75 7.24 -19.63 -3.24
CA ALA A 75 8.06 -19.08 -4.32
C ALA A 75 7.51 -17.74 -4.85
N GLY A 76 6.23 -17.48 -4.59
CA GLY A 76 5.52 -16.27 -4.98
C GLY A 76 5.23 -16.17 -6.48
N VAL A 77 4.72 -15.00 -6.89
CA VAL A 77 4.40 -14.72 -8.31
C VAL A 77 5.68 -14.66 -9.13
N LYS A 78 6.79 -14.14 -8.57
CA LYS A 78 8.10 -14.15 -9.22
C LYS A 78 8.57 -15.59 -9.52
N GLY A 79 8.40 -16.51 -8.56
CA GLY A 79 8.69 -17.93 -8.78
C GLY A 79 7.83 -18.58 -9.87
N LEU A 80 6.56 -18.19 -10.00
CA LEU A 80 5.72 -18.63 -11.13
C LEU A 80 6.26 -18.12 -12.46
N VAL A 81 6.66 -16.84 -12.57
CA VAL A 81 7.24 -16.27 -13.80
C VAL A 81 8.58 -16.95 -14.13
N ASP A 82 9.47 -17.07 -13.15
CA ASP A 82 10.79 -17.70 -13.30
C ASP A 82 10.70 -19.17 -13.73
N SER A 83 9.59 -19.86 -13.45
CA SER A 83 9.32 -21.23 -13.91
C SER A 83 8.98 -21.38 -15.40
N GLY A 84 8.88 -20.28 -16.16
CA GLY A 84 8.54 -20.31 -17.58
C GLY A 84 7.05 -20.51 -17.87
N LEU A 85 6.19 -20.00 -16.99
CA LEU A 85 4.73 -20.17 -17.04
C LEU A 85 4.11 -19.74 -18.39
N ALA A 86 3.52 -20.70 -19.12
CA ALA A 86 2.88 -20.44 -20.41
C ALA A 86 1.49 -19.76 -20.33
N LYS A 87 0.82 -19.76 -19.16
CA LYS A 87 -0.51 -19.17 -18.98
C LYS A 87 -0.77 -18.80 -17.52
N VAL A 88 -1.30 -17.60 -17.29
CA VAL A 88 -1.74 -17.10 -15.97
C VAL A 88 -2.72 -18.09 -15.30
N PRO A 89 -2.48 -18.55 -14.05
CA PRO A 89 -3.36 -19.47 -13.33
C PRO A 89 -4.71 -18.83 -12.99
N ARG A 90 -5.76 -19.65 -12.88
CA ARG A 90 -7.13 -19.16 -12.64
C ARG A 90 -7.26 -18.39 -11.33
N LEU A 91 -6.48 -18.75 -10.31
CA LEU A 91 -6.28 -18.01 -9.06
C LEU A 91 -6.09 -16.49 -9.23
N PHE A 92 -5.46 -16.02 -10.31
CA PHE A 92 -5.18 -14.60 -10.58
C PHE A 92 -6.15 -13.94 -11.58
N ILE A 93 -7.11 -14.70 -12.14
CA ILE A 93 -8.05 -14.17 -13.13
C ILE A 93 -9.21 -13.47 -12.40
N HIS A 94 -9.19 -12.14 -12.39
CA HIS A 94 -10.27 -11.34 -11.81
C HIS A 94 -11.61 -11.55 -12.54
N PRO A 95 -12.74 -11.61 -11.82
CA PRO A 95 -14.06 -11.83 -12.42
C PRO A 95 -14.46 -10.64 -13.32
N PRO A 96 -15.17 -10.84 -14.45
CA PRO A 96 -15.42 -9.81 -15.46
C PRO A 96 -16.05 -8.50 -14.92
N LYS A 97 -16.85 -8.57 -13.86
CA LYS A 97 -17.41 -7.40 -13.17
C LYS A 97 -16.33 -6.41 -12.68
N ASN A 98 -15.15 -6.89 -12.26
CA ASN A 98 -14.05 -6.06 -11.79
C ASN A 98 -13.21 -5.49 -12.95
N LEU A 99 -13.38 -6.02 -14.18
CA LEU A 99 -12.69 -5.57 -15.38
C LEU A 99 -13.49 -4.52 -16.16
N ARG A 100 -14.80 -4.40 -15.90
CA ARG A 100 -15.67 -3.43 -16.59
C ARG A 100 -15.24 -1.98 -16.35
N ASP A 101 -14.82 -1.66 -15.13
CA ASP A 101 -14.32 -0.33 -14.76
C ASP A 101 -12.96 0.02 -15.40
N LEU A 102 -12.23 -0.97 -15.92
CA LEU A 102 -11.02 -0.77 -16.74
C LEU A 102 -11.32 -0.65 -18.24
N SER A 103 -12.49 -1.14 -18.67
CA SER A 103 -12.89 -1.23 -20.08
C SER A 103 -13.65 0.00 -20.60
N SER A 104 -14.05 0.92 -19.72
CA SER A 104 -14.40 2.27 -20.13
C SER A 104 -13.15 2.96 -20.66
N GLY A 105 -12.99 2.94 -22.00
CA GLY A 105 -11.97 3.65 -22.77
C GLY A 105 -12.16 5.16 -22.71
N THR A 106 -12.18 5.70 -21.50
CA THR A 106 -12.08 7.12 -21.23
C THR A 106 -10.62 7.47 -21.43
N ASP A 107 -10.29 7.95 -22.62
CA ASP A 107 -8.96 8.49 -22.90
C ASP A 107 -8.54 9.42 -21.76
N ARG A 108 -7.29 9.31 -21.27
CA ARG A 108 -6.75 10.23 -20.25
C ARG A 108 -6.90 11.71 -20.70
N ALA A 109 -6.96 11.96 -22.01
CA ALA A 109 -7.22 13.27 -22.61
C ALA A 109 -8.69 13.74 -22.54
N ALA A 110 -9.67 12.83 -22.42
CA ALA A 110 -11.10 13.15 -22.48
C ALA A 110 -11.70 13.56 -21.12
N THR A 111 -11.04 13.25 -20.00
CA THR A 111 -11.54 13.59 -18.66
C THR A 111 -10.90 14.84 -18.06
N GLY A 112 -9.69 15.22 -18.49
CA GLY A 112 -8.93 16.34 -17.91
C GLY A 112 -8.58 16.16 -16.42
N LEU A 113 -8.66 14.92 -15.91
CA LEU A 113 -8.47 14.60 -14.50
C LEU A 113 -6.99 14.42 -14.17
N GLU A 114 -6.36 15.48 -13.64
CA GLU A 114 -4.98 15.47 -13.15
C GLU A 114 -4.93 15.39 -11.62
N VAL A 115 -4.18 14.42 -11.09
CA VAL A 115 -4.00 14.20 -9.65
C VAL A 115 -3.27 15.41 -9.03
N PRO A 116 -3.75 15.99 -7.91
CA PRO A 116 -3.09 17.16 -7.32
C PRO A 116 -1.63 16.86 -6.93
N ILE A 117 -0.74 17.78 -7.29
CA ILE A 117 0.67 17.76 -6.91
C ILE A 117 0.91 18.93 -5.95
N ILE A 118 1.32 18.63 -4.72
CA ILE A 118 1.55 19.61 -3.65
C ILE A 118 3.05 19.79 -3.46
N ASN A 119 3.53 21.04 -3.60
CA ASN A 119 4.95 21.35 -3.46
C ASN A 119 5.27 21.71 -2.00
N MET A 120 5.99 20.82 -1.31
CA MET A 120 6.34 20.96 0.10
C MET A 120 7.48 21.98 0.36
N MET A 121 8.12 22.52 -0.68
CA MET A 121 9.18 23.52 -0.52
C MET A 121 8.65 24.79 0.18
N GLY A 122 9.28 25.15 1.30
CA GLY A 122 8.89 26.30 2.12
C GLY A 122 7.65 26.07 3.01
N CYS A 123 7.16 24.84 3.16
CA CYS A 123 5.97 24.53 3.98
C CYS A 123 6.14 24.78 5.49
N ARG A 124 7.38 24.91 5.96
CA ARG A 124 7.71 25.29 7.35
C ARG A 124 7.86 26.81 7.53
N ASP A 125 7.95 27.55 6.44
CA ASP A 125 8.29 28.97 6.39
C ASP A 125 7.19 29.77 5.66
N SER A 126 7.56 30.59 4.67
CA SER A 126 6.67 31.53 3.96
C SER A 126 5.47 30.90 3.26
N ARG A 127 5.55 29.64 2.83
CA ARG A 127 4.48 28.95 2.07
C ARG A 127 3.58 28.08 2.93
N ARG A 128 3.69 28.08 4.27
CA ARG A 128 2.88 27.21 5.13
C ARG A 128 1.38 27.32 4.85
N ARG A 129 0.85 28.55 4.75
CA ARG A 129 -0.58 28.79 4.48
C ARG A 129 -1.02 28.20 3.14
N ASP A 130 -0.25 28.48 2.08
CA ASP A 130 -0.57 28.00 0.73
C ASP A 130 -0.59 26.48 0.68
N VAL A 131 0.40 25.82 1.29
CA VAL A 131 0.49 24.34 1.37
C VAL A 131 -0.65 23.75 2.20
N VAL A 132 -1.04 24.38 3.31
CA VAL A 132 -2.21 23.97 4.11
C VAL A 132 -3.51 24.07 3.29
N ASP A 133 -3.67 25.14 2.52
CA ASP A 133 -4.85 25.33 1.67
C ASP A 133 -4.84 24.41 0.43
N GLU A 134 -3.68 24.09 -0.13
CA GLU A 134 -3.48 23.04 -1.15
C GLU A 134 -3.87 21.65 -0.60
N LEU A 135 -3.38 21.29 0.59
CA LEU A 135 -3.71 20.03 1.28
C LEU A 135 -5.20 19.91 1.59
N ARG A 136 -5.84 20.98 2.07
CA ARG A 136 -7.29 21.01 2.30
C ARG A 136 -8.07 20.72 1.02
N ARG A 137 -7.83 21.50 -0.04
CA ARG A 137 -8.52 21.34 -1.33
C ARG A 137 -8.33 19.95 -1.92
N ALA A 138 -7.10 19.42 -1.92
CA ALA A 138 -6.81 18.09 -2.45
C ALA A 138 -7.50 16.98 -1.63
N SER A 139 -7.51 17.11 -0.30
CA SER A 139 -8.19 16.15 0.59
C SER A 139 -9.71 16.15 0.40
N GLU A 140 -10.33 17.32 0.22
CA GLU A 140 -11.77 17.47 0.01
C GLU A 140 -12.25 17.01 -1.37
N THR A 141 -11.47 17.28 -2.42
CA THR A 141 -11.90 17.03 -3.82
C THR A 141 -11.45 15.69 -4.38
N TRP A 142 -10.27 15.19 -3.98
CA TRP A 142 -9.69 13.94 -4.48
C TRP A 142 -9.57 12.86 -3.40
N GLY A 143 -9.23 13.23 -2.16
CA GLY A 143 -8.90 12.27 -1.09
C GLY A 143 -7.56 11.55 -1.27
N PHE A 144 -6.81 11.89 -2.32
CA PHE A 144 -5.43 11.46 -2.55
C PHE A 144 -4.69 12.53 -3.36
N PHE A 145 -3.36 12.59 -3.21
CA PHE A 145 -2.50 13.55 -3.88
C PHE A 145 -1.05 13.07 -3.89
N GLN A 146 -0.25 13.67 -4.76
CA GLN A 146 1.21 13.53 -4.77
C GLN A 146 1.84 14.70 -4.02
N ILE A 147 2.95 14.45 -3.33
CA ILE A 147 3.79 15.51 -2.76
C ILE A 147 5.18 15.49 -3.41
N VAL A 148 5.73 16.67 -3.68
CA VAL A 148 7.09 16.87 -4.22
C VAL A 148 7.90 17.80 -3.31
N ASN A 149 9.23 17.75 -3.40
CA ASN A 149 10.16 18.48 -2.52
C ASN A 149 9.93 18.18 -1.02
N HIS A 150 9.54 16.94 -0.71
CA HIS A 150 9.15 16.45 0.62
C HIS A 150 10.33 16.22 1.59
N GLY A 151 11.57 16.53 1.20
CA GLY A 151 12.75 16.45 2.08
C GLY A 151 13.30 15.05 2.34
N VAL A 152 12.82 14.01 1.63
CA VAL A 152 13.45 12.68 1.62
C VAL A 152 14.49 12.68 0.48
N PRO A 153 15.78 12.35 0.74
CA PRO A 153 16.79 12.30 -0.30
C PRO A 153 16.48 11.25 -1.37
N ALA A 154 16.75 11.56 -2.64
CA ALA A 154 16.55 10.61 -3.75
C ALA A 154 17.26 9.28 -3.50
N ALA A 155 18.55 9.33 -3.13
CA ALA A 155 19.36 8.13 -2.82
C ALA A 155 18.77 7.21 -1.73
N VAL A 156 17.99 7.75 -0.77
CA VAL A 156 17.32 6.94 0.26
C VAL A 156 16.09 6.22 -0.31
N MET A 157 15.38 6.86 -1.26
CA MET A 157 14.27 6.23 -1.98
C MET A 157 14.80 5.19 -2.99
N ASP A 158 15.87 5.53 -3.71
CA ASP A 158 16.52 4.66 -4.70
C ASP A 158 17.11 3.41 -4.01
N GLY A 159 17.82 3.56 -2.89
CA GLY A 159 18.36 2.44 -2.13
C GLY A 159 17.28 1.50 -1.57
N MET A 160 16.14 2.05 -1.12
CA MET A 160 15.00 1.23 -0.69
C MET A 160 14.36 0.46 -1.86
N LEU A 161 14.23 1.10 -3.03
CA LEU A 161 13.71 0.46 -4.25
C LEU A 161 14.67 -0.63 -4.77
N GLU A 162 15.98 -0.36 -4.75
CA GLU A 162 17.02 -1.30 -5.12
C GLU A 162 16.99 -2.51 -4.17
N ALA A 163 16.92 -2.32 -2.86
CA ALA A 163 16.81 -3.41 -1.89
C ALA A 163 15.57 -4.29 -2.14
N VAL A 164 14.39 -3.68 -2.37
CA VAL A 164 13.17 -4.45 -2.69
C VAL A 164 13.33 -5.23 -3.99
N THR A 165 13.92 -4.63 -5.03
CA THR A 165 14.17 -5.29 -6.32
C THR A 165 15.17 -6.44 -6.17
N GLN A 166 16.35 -6.16 -5.62
CA GLN A 166 17.40 -7.16 -5.40
C GLN A 166 16.92 -8.32 -4.53
N PHE A 167 16.11 -8.07 -3.50
CA PHE A 167 15.51 -9.16 -2.71
C PHE A 167 14.72 -10.12 -3.58
N HIS A 168 13.86 -9.61 -4.47
CA HIS A 168 13.00 -10.44 -5.32
C HIS A 168 13.76 -11.11 -6.47
N GLU A 169 14.90 -10.58 -6.91
CA GLU A 169 15.78 -11.22 -7.89
C GLU A 169 16.72 -12.29 -7.29
N GLN A 170 16.79 -12.43 -5.96
CA GLN A 170 17.52 -13.55 -5.36
C GLN A 170 16.94 -14.92 -5.77
N PRO A 171 17.77 -15.98 -5.73
CA PRO A 171 17.30 -17.35 -5.92
C PRO A 171 16.10 -17.70 -5.04
N GLU A 172 15.16 -18.45 -5.62
CA GLU A 172 13.90 -18.88 -5.00
C GLU A 172 14.10 -19.53 -3.62
N GLY A 173 15.16 -20.33 -3.45
CA GLY A 173 15.50 -20.96 -2.16
C GLY A 173 15.85 -19.97 -1.04
N VAL A 174 16.54 -18.86 -1.36
CA VAL A 174 16.90 -17.83 -0.36
C VAL A 174 15.67 -17.02 0.06
N LYS A 175 14.83 -16.63 -0.92
CA LYS A 175 13.59 -15.90 -0.64
C LYS A 175 12.61 -16.74 0.20
N ARG A 176 12.56 -18.06 -0.04
CA ARG A 176 11.67 -19.00 0.65
C ARG A 176 11.89 -19.03 2.17
N GLU A 177 13.11 -18.84 2.66
CA GLU A 177 13.41 -18.81 4.11
C GLU A 177 12.68 -17.67 4.84
N TRP A 178 12.48 -16.55 4.15
CA TRP A 178 11.79 -15.37 4.64
C TRP A 178 10.28 -15.38 4.39
N TYR A 179 9.77 -16.37 3.66
CA TYR A 179 8.36 -16.45 3.32
C TYR A 179 7.52 -16.73 4.57
N SER A 180 6.60 -15.83 4.93
CA SER A 180 5.79 -15.95 6.14
C SER A 180 4.46 -15.22 6.07
N ARG A 181 3.39 -15.86 6.59
CA ARG A 181 2.10 -15.21 6.88
C ARG A 181 1.93 -14.79 8.34
N ASP A 182 2.86 -15.17 9.23
CA ASP A 182 2.79 -14.87 10.66
C ASP A 182 2.90 -13.36 10.95
N ASP A 183 1.81 -12.76 11.42
CA ASP A 183 1.72 -11.34 11.79
C ASP A 183 2.62 -10.94 12.96
N ALA A 184 3.17 -11.89 13.74
CA ALA A 184 4.13 -11.57 14.79
C ALA A 184 5.52 -11.19 14.25
N LYS A 185 5.89 -11.65 13.03
CA LYS A 185 7.21 -11.36 12.45
C LYS A 185 7.34 -9.91 11.99
N LYS A 186 8.46 -9.29 12.37
CA LYS A 186 8.81 -7.90 12.00
C LYS A 186 9.18 -7.74 10.53
N PHE A 187 9.74 -8.78 9.90
CA PHE A 187 9.90 -8.85 8.45
C PHE A 187 9.14 -10.05 7.88
N ARG A 188 8.53 -9.85 6.70
CA ARG A 188 7.88 -10.91 5.94
C ARG A 188 8.07 -10.72 4.44
N TYR A 189 8.44 -11.80 3.75
CA TYR A 189 8.14 -11.98 2.34
C TYR A 189 6.82 -12.76 2.20
N TYR A 190 5.90 -12.32 1.34
CA TYR A 190 4.67 -13.06 1.04
C TYR A 190 4.02 -12.59 -0.26
N SER A 191 3.07 -13.38 -0.74
CA SER A 191 2.23 -13.08 -1.91
C SER A 191 0.77 -13.04 -1.48
N ASN A 192 0.10 -11.92 -1.70
CA ASN A 192 -1.32 -11.69 -1.37
C ASN A 192 -1.70 -11.96 0.10
N GLY A 193 -1.85 -10.90 0.91
CA GLY A 193 -2.25 -11.02 2.32
C GLY A 193 -3.65 -11.63 2.49
N ASP A 194 -4.53 -11.36 1.52
CA ASP A 194 -5.92 -11.77 1.41
C ASP A 194 -6.13 -13.03 0.53
N LEU A 195 -5.07 -13.78 0.21
CA LEU A 195 -5.06 -14.91 -0.75
C LEU A 195 -6.25 -15.88 -0.58
N PHE A 196 -6.59 -16.24 0.65
CA PHE A 196 -7.64 -17.22 0.97
C PHE A 196 -9.06 -16.62 1.02
N TRP A 197 -9.19 -15.30 1.03
CA TRP A 197 -10.46 -14.58 1.24
C TRP A 197 -10.92 -13.79 0.01
N SER A 198 -9.98 -13.37 -0.83
CA SER A 198 -10.26 -12.59 -2.04
C SER A 198 -10.83 -13.46 -3.17
N GLN A 199 -11.57 -12.85 -4.10
CA GLN A 199 -12.11 -13.58 -5.26
C GLN A 199 -11.00 -13.97 -6.27
N ALA A 200 -9.96 -13.15 -6.40
CA ALA A 200 -8.77 -13.43 -7.20
C ALA A 200 -7.53 -12.83 -6.51
N ALA A 201 -6.39 -13.50 -6.63
CA ALA A 201 -5.11 -13.01 -6.16
C ALA A 201 -4.57 -11.91 -7.09
N ALA A 202 -3.91 -10.89 -6.55
CA ALA A 202 -3.18 -9.92 -7.33
C ALA A 202 -1.86 -10.49 -7.85
N TRP A 203 -1.47 -10.09 -9.07
CA TRP A 203 -0.21 -10.48 -9.72
C TRP A 203 0.97 -9.70 -9.14
N ARG A 204 1.34 -10.00 -7.89
CA ARG A 204 2.42 -9.34 -7.16
C ARG A 204 2.94 -10.16 -5.98
N ASP A 205 4.18 -9.88 -5.63
CA ASP A 205 4.80 -10.25 -4.36
C ASP A 205 4.99 -9.02 -3.46
N THR A 206 5.32 -9.24 -2.18
CA THR A 206 5.41 -8.17 -1.18
C THR A 206 6.43 -8.50 -0.09
N LEU A 207 7.29 -7.53 0.19
CA LEU A 207 7.99 -7.41 1.47
C LEU A 207 7.17 -6.51 2.42
N LEU A 208 7.13 -6.87 3.69
CA LEU A 208 6.56 -6.04 4.75
C LEU A 208 7.56 -5.94 5.89
N PHE A 209 7.77 -4.70 6.33
CA PHE A 209 8.59 -4.34 7.49
C PHE A 209 7.68 -3.66 8.52
N ASP A 210 7.57 -4.21 9.72
CA ASP A 210 6.63 -3.79 10.76
C ASP A 210 7.33 -3.11 11.93
N PHE A 211 7.22 -1.78 11.99
CA PHE A 211 7.76 -0.92 13.05
C PHE A 211 6.69 -0.54 14.09
N SER A 212 5.49 -1.16 14.07
CA SER A 212 4.34 -0.77 14.91
C SER A 212 4.49 -1.10 16.40
N CYS A 213 5.57 -1.78 16.79
CA CYS A 213 5.92 -2.02 18.20
C CYS A 213 7.38 -1.63 18.49
N GLY A 214 7.89 -0.61 17.79
CA GLY A 214 9.30 -0.21 17.83
C GLY A 214 10.11 -0.75 16.65
N VAL A 215 11.39 -0.37 16.62
CA VAL A 215 12.34 -0.73 15.56
C VAL A 215 12.62 -2.25 15.61
N PRO A 216 12.49 -2.99 14.48
CA PRO A 216 12.91 -4.38 14.39
C PRO A 216 14.37 -4.60 14.79
N ASP A 217 14.69 -5.79 15.30
CA ASP A 217 16.09 -6.20 15.40
C ASP A 217 16.68 -6.27 13.98
N PRO A 218 17.86 -5.66 13.68
CA PRO A 218 18.50 -5.79 12.38
C PRO A 218 18.67 -7.24 11.92
N GLU A 219 18.87 -8.21 12.83
CA GLU A 219 18.99 -9.62 12.47
C GLU A 219 17.67 -10.27 12.00
N GLU A 220 16.51 -9.72 12.37
CA GLU A 220 15.21 -10.13 11.84
C GLU A 220 14.93 -9.60 10.42
N VAL A 221 15.84 -8.78 9.86
CA VAL A 221 15.73 -8.18 8.52
C VAL A 221 16.80 -8.77 7.59
N PRO A 222 16.49 -9.11 6.32
CA PRO A 222 17.49 -9.61 5.37
C PRO A 222 18.62 -8.60 5.20
N LEU A 223 19.87 -9.08 5.18
CA LEU A 223 21.08 -8.24 5.19
C LEU A 223 21.04 -7.09 4.17
N LEU A 224 20.63 -7.39 2.93
CA LEU A 224 20.52 -6.42 1.84
C LEU A 224 19.47 -5.31 2.08
N CYS A 225 18.46 -5.57 2.91
CA CYS A 225 17.38 -4.64 3.23
C CYS A 225 17.65 -3.80 4.48
N ARG A 226 18.60 -4.19 5.34
CA ARG A 226 18.80 -3.62 6.68
C ARG A 226 19.02 -2.10 6.64
N GLU A 227 20.14 -1.65 6.08
CA GLU A 227 20.46 -0.23 6.04
C GLU A 227 19.42 0.57 5.24
N PRO A 228 18.99 0.15 4.02
CA PRO A 228 18.01 0.90 3.24
C PRO A 228 16.66 1.10 3.94
N VAL A 229 16.13 0.09 4.64
CA VAL A 229 14.82 0.23 5.30
C VAL A 229 14.89 1.10 6.54
N PHE A 230 15.97 1.05 7.33
CA PHE A 230 16.13 1.89 8.51
C PHE A 230 16.36 3.36 8.12
N ALA A 231 17.19 3.62 7.10
CA ALA A 231 17.37 4.96 6.55
C ALA A 231 16.06 5.54 5.98
N TYR A 232 15.30 4.71 5.25
CA TYR A 232 14.00 5.12 4.70
C TYR A 232 12.96 5.39 5.79
N GLU A 233 12.86 4.56 6.84
CA GLU A 233 11.95 4.78 7.96
C GLU A 233 12.23 6.09 8.71
N GLU A 234 13.50 6.39 9.00
CA GLU A 234 13.89 7.62 9.70
C GLU A 234 13.45 8.89 8.93
N HIS A 235 13.58 8.86 7.60
CA HIS A 235 13.14 9.96 6.74
C HIS A 235 11.61 10.04 6.59
N ILE A 236 10.93 8.89 6.51
CA ILE A 236 9.46 8.85 6.48
C ILE A 236 8.84 9.30 7.80
N GLU A 237 9.45 9.01 8.96
CA GLU A 237 8.98 9.51 10.27
C GLU A 237 9.05 11.05 10.35
N LYS A 238 10.12 11.66 9.85
CA LYS A 238 10.26 13.13 9.76
C LYS A 238 9.19 13.74 8.84
N LEU A 239 8.93 13.10 7.69
CA LEU A 239 7.89 13.52 6.75
C LEU A 239 6.48 13.37 7.33
N LYS A 240 6.18 12.24 7.98
CA LYS A 240 4.93 11.92 8.67
C LYS A 240 4.58 13.00 9.71
N ARG A 241 5.53 13.39 10.57
CA ARG A 241 5.34 14.49 11.54
C ARG A 241 5.01 15.81 10.85
N SER A 242 5.75 16.15 9.80
CA SER A 242 5.53 17.36 8.99
C SER A 242 4.13 17.41 8.37
N LEU A 243 3.66 16.28 7.82
CA LEU A 243 2.31 16.17 7.23
C LEU A 243 1.21 16.19 8.30
N SER A 244 1.43 15.55 9.45
CA SER A 244 0.51 15.58 10.60
C SER A 244 0.24 17.01 11.07
N GLU A 245 1.30 17.83 11.13
CA GLU A 245 1.20 19.26 11.46
C GLU A 245 0.33 20.04 10.45
N LEU A 246 0.63 19.88 9.16
CA LEU A 246 -0.05 20.60 8.08
C LEU A 246 -1.51 20.15 7.88
N LEU A 247 -1.80 18.85 8.09
CA LEU A 247 -3.15 18.31 8.04
C LEU A 247 -3.98 18.74 9.27
N SER A 248 -3.36 18.91 10.43
CA SER A 248 -4.03 19.48 11.61
C SER A 248 -4.45 20.93 11.34
N ASP A 249 -3.55 21.75 10.78
CA ASP A 249 -3.86 23.12 10.34
C ASP A 249 -4.93 23.14 9.23
N ALA A 250 -4.88 22.19 8.29
CA ALA A 250 -5.89 22.06 7.22
C ALA A 250 -7.28 21.78 7.81
N LEU A 251 -7.36 20.97 8.86
CA LEU A 251 -8.60 20.69 9.60
C LEU A 251 -9.07 21.85 10.51
N GLY A 252 -8.28 22.91 10.68
CA GLY A 252 -8.57 24.00 11.63
C GLY A 252 -8.31 23.62 13.09
N LEU A 253 -7.45 22.63 13.34
CA LEU A 253 -7.06 22.14 14.65
C LEU A 253 -5.73 22.77 15.09
N THR A 254 -5.31 22.54 16.33
CA THR A 254 -3.94 22.86 16.76
C THR A 254 -2.94 21.99 16.00
N SER A 255 -1.80 22.56 15.56
CA SER A 255 -0.86 21.85 14.68
C SER A 255 -0.36 20.51 15.24
N GLY A 256 -0.26 20.36 16.57
CA GLY A 256 0.14 19.09 17.20
C GLY A 256 -0.92 17.99 17.16
N TYR A 257 -2.20 18.32 16.94
CA TYR A 257 -3.34 17.48 17.29
C TYR A 257 -3.29 16.06 16.69
N LEU A 258 -3.11 15.93 15.37
CA LEU A 258 -3.08 14.60 14.72
C LEU A 258 -1.88 13.75 15.15
N GLY A 259 -0.80 14.38 15.62
CA GLY A 259 0.35 13.69 16.24
C GLY A 259 0.03 13.23 17.65
N GLU A 260 -0.56 14.12 18.47
CA GLU A 260 -0.95 13.85 19.86
C GLU A 260 -1.96 12.69 19.98
N ILE A 261 -2.88 12.55 19.02
CA ILE A 261 -3.85 11.43 18.98
C ILE A 261 -3.36 10.18 18.22
N GLU A 262 -2.05 10.09 17.92
CA GLU A 262 -1.44 8.95 17.21
C GLU A 262 -2.08 8.64 15.84
N CYS A 263 -2.72 9.61 15.18
CA CYS A 263 -3.52 9.39 13.97
C CYS A 263 -2.68 8.78 12.83
N MET A 264 -1.40 9.15 12.77
CA MET A 264 -0.44 8.66 11.78
C MET A 264 0.56 7.63 12.35
N GLU A 265 0.29 7.01 13.51
CA GLU A 265 1.32 6.25 14.25
C GLU A 265 1.58 4.83 13.73
N SER A 266 0.84 4.36 12.72
CA SER A 266 1.15 3.07 12.11
C SER A 266 2.34 3.17 11.17
N LYS A 267 3.30 2.26 11.37
CA LYS A 267 4.55 2.21 10.62
C LYS A 267 4.76 0.83 10.01
N ARG A 268 4.04 0.54 8.94
CA ARG A 268 4.34 -0.58 8.05
C ARG A 268 4.84 -0.03 6.72
N ILE A 269 6.06 -0.44 6.36
CA ILE A 269 6.61 -0.21 5.03
C ILE A 269 6.33 -1.48 4.22
N VAL A 270 5.75 -1.32 3.04
CA VAL A 270 5.51 -2.43 2.11
C VAL A 270 6.23 -2.18 0.79
N GLY A 271 7.09 -3.12 0.39
CA GLY A 271 7.77 -3.14 -0.89
C GLY A 271 7.06 -4.11 -1.81
N HIS A 272 6.28 -3.60 -2.77
CA HIS A 272 5.57 -4.43 -3.75
C HIS A 272 6.42 -4.66 -4.99
N TYR A 273 6.46 -5.90 -5.46
CA TYR A 273 7.14 -6.29 -6.70
C TYR A 273 6.11 -6.93 -7.65
N TYR A 274 6.15 -6.52 -8.92
CA TYR A 274 5.21 -6.93 -9.97
C TYR A 274 6.00 -7.62 -11.09
N PRO A 275 6.06 -8.97 -11.11
CA PRO A 275 6.80 -9.76 -12.09
C PRO A 275 6.18 -9.73 -13.50
#